data_AF-A0A661JGU6-F1
#
_entry.id   AF-A0A661JGU6-F1
#
_cell.length_a   1.000
_cell.length_b   1.000
_cell.length_c   1.000
_cell.angle_alpha   90.00
_cell.angle_beta   90.00
_cell.angle_gamma   90.00
#
_symmetry.space_group_name_H-M   'P 1'
#
loop_
_entity.id
_entity.type
_entity.pdbx_description
1 polymer ?
#
loop_
_entity_poly.entity_id
_entity_poly.type
_entity_poly.pdbx_seq_one_letter_code
_entity_poly.pdbx_strand_id
1 'polypeptide(L)'
;MKAIVLFLAAVLGAVPLWGGTEEVQRGEELFRAKCSICHSLERSLRRRKDREGWLRTVERMAAKMKREGIAELGDEEKALIADYLLGRDR
;
A
#
# COMPACT_ATOMS: atom_id res chain seq x y z
N MET A 1 -44.03 -27.40 23.77
CA MET A 1 -42.84 -28.16 23.32
C MET A 1 -42.15 -27.35 22.22
N LYS A 2 -40.94 -26.84 22.53
CA LYS A 2 -39.83 -26.38 21.67
C LYS A 2 -40.21 -25.51 20.44
N ALA A 3 -40.29 -24.19 20.60
CA ALA A 3 -39.21 -23.20 20.63
C ALA A 3 -38.97 -22.57 19.25
N ILE A 4 -39.50 -21.35 19.13
CA ILE A 4 -39.27 -20.34 18.09
C ILE A 4 -37.76 -20.10 17.98
N VAL A 5 -37.17 -20.37 16.82
CA VAL A 5 -35.78 -19.97 16.53
C VAL A 5 -35.84 -18.61 15.84
N LEU A 6 -35.82 -17.56 16.65
CA LEU A 6 -35.40 -16.23 16.23
C LEU A 6 -33.93 -16.32 15.83
N PHE A 7 -33.64 -16.31 14.53
CA PHE A 7 -32.30 -16.01 14.05
C PHE A 7 -32.02 -14.52 14.28
N LEU A 8 -31.70 -14.18 15.53
CA LEU A 8 -30.93 -12.98 15.86
C LEU A 8 -29.51 -13.21 15.33
N ALA A 9 -29.32 -13.03 14.03
CA ALA A 9 -28.00 -12.77 13.49
C ALA A 9 -27.60 -11.37 13.97
N ALA A 10 -27.01 -11.31 15.17
CA ALA A 10 -26.23 -10.16 15.60
C ALA A 10 -25.08 -10.02 14.59
N VAL A 11 -25.24 -9.13 13.61
CA VAL A 11 -24.16 -8.67 12.73
C VAL A 11 -23.26 -7.77 13.57
N LEU A 12 -22.52 -8.38 14.51
CA LEU A 12 -21.43 -7.75 15.22
C LEU A 12 -20.22 -7.77 14.29
N GLY A 13 -20.06 -6.68 13.54
CA GLY A 13 -18.77 -6.21 13.04
C GLY A 13 -18.02 -7.17 12.13
N ALA A 14 -18.48 -7.35 10.90
CA ALA A 14 -17.57 -7.67 9.81
C ALA A 14 -16.74 -6.40 9.51
N VAL A 15 -15.67 -6.17 10.28
CA VAL A 15 -14.54 -5.41 9.74
C VAL A 15 -13.91 -6.35 8.71
N PRO A 16 -13.97 -6.07 7.40
CA PRO A 16 -13.34 -6.94 6.44
C PRO A 16 -11.82 -6.86 6.67
N LEU A 17 -11.25 -7.88 7.32
CA LEU A 17 -9.81 -8.05 7.48
C LEU A 17 -9.11 -8.41 6.16
N TRP A 18 -9.78 -8.24 5.01
CA TRP A 18 -9.35 -8.75 3.72
C TRP A 18 -8.64 -7.70 2.86
N GLY A 19 -8.76 -6.40 3.16
CA GLY A 19 -8.14 -5.34 2.35
C GLY A 19 -6.62 -5.20 2.59
N GLY A 20 -6.13 -5.46 3.81
CA GLY A 20 -4.75 -5.11 4.18
C GLY A 20 -3.67 -5.92 3.46
N THR A 21 -3.93 -7.19 3.14
CA THR A 21 -2.91 -8.05 2.48
C THR A 21 -2.89 -7.87 0.97
N GLU A 22 -4.04 -7.63 0.34
CA GLU A 22 -4.16 -7.41 -1.10
C GLU A 22 -3.57 -6.05 -1.51
N GLU A 23 -3.88 -4.99 -0.77
CA GLU A 23 -3.34 -3.66 -1.02
C GLU A 23 -1.82 -3.61 -0.87
N VAL A 24 -1.27 -4.31 0.14
CA VAL A 24 0.20 -4.42 0.34
C VAL A 24 0.86 -5.17 -0.82
N GLN A 25 0.25 -6.25 -1.32
CA GLN A 25 0.77 -6.98 -2.49
C GLN A 25 0.76 -6.10 -3.74
N ARG A 26 -0.34 -5.40 -4.01
CA ARG A 26 -0.43 -4.45 -5.13
C ARG A 26 0.61 -3.33 -5.00
N GLY A 27 0.84 -2.83 -3.79
CA GLY A 27 1.90 -1.87 -3.49
C GLY A 27 3.30 -2.40 -3.77
N GLU A 28 3.57 -3.67 -3.47
CA GLU A 28 4.84 -4.33 -3.82
C GLU A 28 5.06 -4.40 -5.33
N GLU A 29 4.05 -4.85 -6.07
CA GLU A 29 4.10 -4.97 -7.52
C GLU A 29 4.36 -3.62 -8.19
N LEU A 30 3.61 -2.59 -7.77
CA LEU A 30 3.81 -1.21 -8.23
C LEU A 30 5.22 -0.71 -7.90
N PHE A 31 5.70 -0.94 -6.69
CA PHE A 31 7.04 -0.53 -6.27
C PHE A 31 8.12 -1.18 -7.15
N ARG A 32 8.03 -2.50 -7.38
CA ARG A 32 9.00 -3.24 -8.21
C ARG A 32 8.97 -2.78 -9.66
N ALA A 33 7.78 -2.57 -10.22
CA ALA A 33 7.61 -2.18 -11.62
C ALA A 33 8.00 -0.72 -11.90
N LYS A 34 7.67 0.20 -11.00
CA LYS A 34 7.81 1.65 -11.24
C LYS A 34 9.07 2.26 -10.64
N CYS A 35 9.52 1.78 -9.48
CA CYS A 35 10.62 2.43 -8.75
C CYS A 35 12.02 1.90 -9.09
N SER A 36 12.11 0.83 -9.88
CA SER A 36 13.38 0.23 -10.34
C SER A 36 13.93 0.88 -11.62
N ILE A 37 13.11 1.70 -12.30
CA ILE A 37 13.41 2.29 -13.62
C ILE A 37 14.64 3.21 -13.58
N CYS A 38 14.77 4.04 -12.53
CA CYS A 38 15.84 5.05 -12.46
C CYS A 38 17.02 4.62 -11.60
N HIS A 39 16.82 3.74 -10.61
CA HIS A 39 17.85 3.32 -9.66
C HIS A 39 17.43 2.07 -8.88
N SER A 40 18.39 1.40 -8.24
CA SER A 40 18.13 0.23 -7.41
C SER A 40 17.14 0.50 -6.26
N LEU A 41 16.24 -0.47 -6.04
CA LEU A 41 15.25 -0.48 -4.95
C LEU A 41 15.90 -0.54 -3.56
N GLU A 42 17.15 -1.02 -3.48
CA GLU A 42 17.93 -1.12 -2.23
C GLU A 42 18.01 0.20 -1.45
N ARG A 43 17.96 1.34 -2.15
CA ARG A 43 17.96 2.66 -1.48
C ARG A 43 16.76 2.84 -0.56
N SER A 44 15.60 2.34 -0.95
CA SER A 44 14.39 2.36 -0.12
C SER A 44 14.37 1.16 0.81
N LEU A 45 14.74 -0.03 0.34
CA LEU A 45 14.72 -1.26 1.13
C LEU A 45 15.75 -1.31 2.29
N ARG A 46 16.62 -0.32 2.42
CA ARG A 46 17.54 -0.15 3.57
C ARG A 46 17.13 0.97 4.52
N ARG A 47 15.90 1.46 4.41
CA ARG A 47 15.39 2.56 5.24
C ARG A 47 14.14 2.10 5.96
N ARG A 48 13.97 2.64 7.16
CA ARG A 48 12.73 2.56 7.94
C ARG A 48 12.19 3.97 8.11
N LYS A 49 10.91 4.13 7.84
CA LYS A 49 10.18 5.39 7.94
C LYS A 49 8.76 5.08 8.39
N ASP A 50 8.12 6.07 8.98
CA ASP A 50 6.67 6.08 9.12
C ASP A 50 5.98 6.28 7.75
N ARG A 51 4.65 6.16 7.76
CA ARG A 51 3.84 6.29 6.55
C ARG A 51 4.05 7.64 5.85
N GLU A 52 4.07 8.72 6.63
CA GLU A 52 4.23 10.08 6.11
C GLU A 52 5.61 10.26 5.45
N GLY A 53 6.67 9.76 6.09
CA GLY A 53 8.02 9.76 5.54
C GLY A 53 8.14 8.95 4.24
N TRP A 54 7.36 7.88 4.09
CA TRP A 54 7.27 7.16 2.83
C TRP A 54 6.52 7.93 1.76
N LEU A 55 5.35 8.51 2.05
CA LEU A 55 4.60 9.34 1.11
C LEU A 55 5.46 10.49 0.55
N ARG A 56 6.13 11.26 1.41
CA ARG A 56 7.05 12.32 0.97
C ARG A 56 8.17 11.80 0.08
N THR A 57 8.63 10.57 0.33
CA THR A 57 9.67 9.95 -0.51
C THR A 57 9.12 9.61 -1.89
N VAL A 58 7.95 8.99 -1.95
CA VAL A 58 7.31 8.56 -3.19
C VAL A 58 6.91 9.77 -4.03
N GLU A 59 6.31 10.81 -3.43
CA GLU A 59 6.00 12.08 -4.11
C GLU A 59 7.25 12.72 -4.73
N ARG A 60 8.34 12.79 -3.96
CA ARG A 60 9.60 13.33 -4.46
C ARG A 60 10.13 12.52 -5.64
N MET A 61 10.01 11.18 -5.62
CA MET A 61 10.43 10.32 -6.74
C MET A 61 9.51 10.46 -7.95
N ALA A 62 8.20 10.52 -7.76
CA ALA A 62 7.23 10.77 -8.81
C ALA A 62 7.52 12.10 -9.53
N ALA A 63 7.86 13.15 -8.78
CA ALA A 63 8.28 14.42 -9.35
C ALA A 63 9.58 14.31 -10.17
N LYS A 64 10.51 13.40 -9.83
CA LYS A 64 11.69 13.12 -10.65
C LYS A 64 11.33 12.34 -11.90
N MET A 65 10.53 11.28 -11.77
CA MET A 65 10.04 10.46 -12.88
C MET A 65 9.39 11.35 -13.96
N LYS A 66 8.53 12.29 -13.55
CA LYS A 66 7.92 13.27 -14.44
C LYS A 66 8.93 14.13 -15.19
N ARG A 67 10.01 14.56 -14.53
CA ARG A 67 11.09 15.34 -15.18
C ARG A 67 11.90 14.51 -16.18
N GLU A 68 12.02 13.21 -15.95
CA GLU A 68 12.66 12.26 -16.87
C GLU A 68 11.71 11.79 -17.99
N GLY A 69 10.49 12.34 -18.08
CA GLY A 69 9.50 11.94 -19.09
C GLY A 69 8.88 10.56 -18.86
N ILE A 70 9.02 9.99 -17.66
CA ILE A 70 8.40 8.73 -17.28
C ILE A 70 6.94 8.99 -16.90
N ALA A 71 6.04 8.05 -17.24
CA ALA A 71 4.62 8.12 -16.93
C ALA A 71 4.37 8.48 -15.46
N GLU A 72 3.40 9.37 -15.25
CA GLU A 72 3.05 9.87 -13.92
C GLU A 72 2.52 8.75 -13.03
N LEU A 73 2.91 8.79 -11.76
CA LEU A 73 2.42 7.89 -10.72
C LEU A 73 1.17 8.53 -10.10
N GLY A 74 0.03 7.83 -10.11
CA GLY A 74 -1.23 8.32 -9.55
C GLY A 74 -1.24 8.34 -8.03
N ASP A 75 -2.14 9.10 -7.41
CA ASP A 75 -2.18 9.26 -5.95
C ASP A 75 -2.47 7.95 -5.20
N GLU A 76 -3.36 7.11 -5.74
CA GLU A 76 -3.62 5.77 -5.23
C GLU A 76 -2.35 4.89 -5.29
N GLU A 77 -1.65 4.89 -6.42
CA GLU A 77 -0.41 4.12 -6.57
C GLU A 77 0.67 4.59 -5.57
N LYS A 78 0.78 5.91 -5.33
CA LYS A 78 1.70 6.46 -4.33
C LYS A 78 1.37 5.96 -2.94
N ALA A 79 0.09 5.93 -2.57
CA ALA A 79 -0.38 5.45 -1.28
C ALA A 79 -0.08 3.96 -1.09
N LEU A 80 -0.42 3.13 -2.08
CA LEU A 80 -0.16 1.68 -2.04
C LEU A 80 1.34 1.37 -1.89
N ILE A 81 2.20 2.09 -2.62
CA ILE A 81 3.66 1.94 -2.50
C ILE A 81 4.14 2.33 -1.09
N ALA A 82 3.61 3.43 -0.53
CA ALA A 82 3.97 3.87 0.82
C ALA A 82 3.53 2.86 1.89
N ASP A 83 2.35 2.27 1.73
CA ASP A 83 1.81 1.27 2.64
C ASP A 83 2.58 -0.05 2.58
N TYR A 84 2.98 -0.49 1.39
CA TYR A 84 3.91 -1.61 1.23
C TYR A 84 5.26 -1.35 1.94
N LEU A 85 5.87 -0.19 1.72
CA LEU A 85 7.17 0.16 2.32
C LEU A 85 7.11 0.28 3.84
N LEU A 86 5.97 0.70 4.40
CA LEU A 86 5.71 0.67 5.84
C LEU A 86 5.53 -0.77 6.36
N GLY A 87 4.81 -1.61 5.61
CA GLY A 87 4.44 -2.96 6.00
C GLY A 87 5.57 -3.98 5.99
N ARG A 88 6.59 -3.82 5.13
CA ARG A 88 7.67 -4.82 4.98
C ARG A 88 8.59 -4.98 6.20
N ASP A 89 8.60 -3.98 7.09
CA ASP A 89 9.51 -3.90 8.24
C ASP A 89 8.84 -4.32 9.57
N ARG A 90 7.61 -4.88 9.50
CA ARG A 90 6.91 -5.44 10.67
C ARG A 90 7.33 -6.87 10.95
#